data_AF-A0A6V7MCZ9-F1
#
_entry.id   AF-A0A6V7MCZ9-F1
#
_cell.length_a   1.000
_cell.length_b   1.000
_cell.length_c   1.000
_cell.angle_alpha   90.00
_cell.angle_beta   90.00
_cell.angle_gamma   90.00
#
_symmetry.space_group_name_H-M   'P 1'
#
loop_
_entity.id
_entity.type
_entity.pdbx_description
1 polymer ?
#
loop_
_entity_poly.entity_id
_entity_poly.type
_entity_poly.pdbx_seq_one_letter_code
_entity_poly.pdbx_strand_id
1 'polypeptide(L)'
;VNPKRFVQIDGQSLMIPLELTHRTTQRLVTRIMRIFLTEVLGYRGVGLIELDDEFDAEAVFIRMSDIIAKRNSRSVPETMVNMEVWISPQNDTSSLFGKFGVQELGSITTPGRLGWFVPEKLSEPDDSWRTFSDQRTAARFDVDRQTLDRIRALTLNPQTGRYYCQEEFCQDGMYIPPQCESLPHKNQPCALLLTSQTNVTQFVRDHIDQLKLYVKVAWVGPNLQHLIASLQKEYIELNSENGGVNKKSLVALYWTPSEIIPNEREFIAIDFPRCGSRALRVGCTYETHRLVKVAWSKLELLAKVAWEAINRVKLTGEMYEDLINRYNKLSKNQSEDEIACGWLTDNLNYALSEWTPKEEDKNTLYIGGIFPMSGTEYTARSLVVAARMAKEAINANNTLLRDYNLILVASDGQCKSDRVMKAFIDYILHNLLEKLVGVLGPACSETVEPLVGVSKHYKTVVISYAAEGSSFNDRTRYPYFFRTIGENKQYRHVYAQLFKSFGWKRVAALTEDGQKYTEYISYMQNTLRENGIKFIANIKFPRERGEDKMTQYLEDLKQKRARIVIADVNNKVAREVMCQAYKLQMTPLQ
;
A
#
# COMPACT_ATOMS: atom_id res chain seq x y z
N VAL A 1 -17.89 0.37 -0.58
CA VAL A 1 -17.14 0.39 0.71
C VAL A 1 -17.27 1.74 1.41
N ASN A 2 -17.73 1.76 2.68
CA ASN A 2 -17.75 2.95 3.54
C ASN A 2 -17.11 2.64 4.91
N PRO A 3 -16.27 3.52 5.47
CA PRO A 3 -15.74 4.75 4.84
C PRO A 3 -14.78 4.43 3.68
N LYS A 4 -14.67 5.38 2.74
CA LYS A 4 -13.70 5.34 1.63
C LYS A 4 -12.27 5.52 2.16
N ARG A 5 -11.29 4.92 1.49
CA ARG A 5 -9.85 5.02 1.79
C ARG A 5 -9.26 6.24 1.11
N PHE A 6 -8.36 6.91 1.82
CA PHE A 6 -7.61 8.06 1.34
C PHE A 6 -6.13 7.81 1.55
N VAL A 7 -5.33 8.13 0.55
CA VAL A 7 -3.88 8.18 0.68
C VAL A 7 -3.53 9.60 1.10
N GLN A 8 -2.68 9.75 2.12
CA GLN A 8 -2.26 11.06 2.61
C GLN A 8 -0.76 11.14 2.82
N ILE A 9 -0.18 12.28 2.46
CA ILE A 9 1.19 12.67 2.82
C ILE A 9 1.12 14.09 3.37
N ASP A 10 1.73 14.34 4.53
CA ASP A 10 1.80 15.67 5.16
C ASP A 10 0.43 16.40 5.25
N GLY A 11 -0.65 15.66 5.49
CA GLY A 11 -2.02 16.18 5.61
C GLY A 11 -2.73 16.47 4.28
N GLN A 12 -2.09 16.23 3.13
CA GLN A 12 -2.69 16.37 1.81
C GLN A 12 -3.16 15.02 1.28
N SER A 13 -4.37 14.97 0.72
CA SER A 13 -4.88 13.78 0.04
C SER A 13 -4.23 13.61 -1.33
N LEU A 14 -3.70 12.42 -1.59
CA LEU A 14 -3.06 12.03 -2.83
C LEU A 14 -3.96 11.11 -3.66
N MET A 15 -3.73 11.12 -4.97
CA MET A 15 -4.20 10.06 -5.86
C MET A 15 -3.12 9.00 -6.03
N ILE A 16 -3.53 7.77 -6.35
CA ILE A 16 -2.67 6.68 -6.81
C ILE A 16 -2.71 6.68 -8.35
N PRO A 17 -1.76 7.33 -9.06
CA PRO A 17 -1.69 7.28 -10.52
C PRO A 17 -1.15 5.92 -10.99
N LEU A 18 -1.96 5.20 -11.76
CA LEU A 18 -1.53 4.01 -12.48
C LEU A 18 -1.11 4.41 -13.91
N GLU A 19 0.02 3.90 -14.36
CA GLU A 19 0.55 4.14 -15.70
C GLU A 19 -0.20 3.31 -16.75
N LEU A 20 -0.44 3.90 -17.92
CA LEU A 20 -1.02 3.25 -19.08
C LEU A 20 -0.09 3.40 -20.29
N THR A 21 0.12 2.30 -21.00
CA THR A 21 0.89 2.27 -22.24
C THR A 21 -0.04 2.16 -23.45
N HIS A 22 0.51 2.04 -24.66
CA HIS A 22 -0.27 1.70 -25.85
C HIS A 22 -0.67 0.21 -25.92
N ARG A 23 -0.06 -0.67 -25.12
CA ARG A 23 -0.33 -2.11 -25.16
C ARG A 23 -1.71 -2.44 -24.59
N THR A 24 -2.56 -3.07 -25.40
CA THR A 24 -3.94 -3.44 -25.04
C THR A 24 -4.02 -4.22 -23.71
N THR A 25 -3.17 -5.23 -23.54
CA THR A 25 -3.14 -6.08 -22.33
C THR A 25 -2.89 -5.25 -21.08
N GLN A 26 -1.82 -4.45 -21.08
CA GLN A 26 -1.44 -3.55 -20.00
C GLN A 26 -2.57 -2.57 -19.65
N ARG A 27 -3.23 -2.01 -20.67
CA ARG A 27 -4.33 -1.05 -20.49
C ARG A 27 -5.54 -1.66 -19.79
N LEU A 28 -5.88 -2.89 -20.16
CA LEU A 28 -7.01 -3.62 -19.59
C LEU A 28 -6.72 -4.06 -18.15
N VAL A 29 -5.56 -4.67 -17.87
CA VAL A 29 -5.22 -5.08 -16.50
C VAL A 29 -5.08 -3.90 -15.55
N THR A 30 -4.57 -2.75 -16.04
CA THR A 30 -4.50 -1.53 -15.25
C THR A 30 -5.88 -0.97 -14.91
N ARG A 31 -6.83 -1.02 -15.85
CA ARG A 31 -8.23 -0.62 -15.60
C ARG A 31 -8.94 -1.56 -14.65
N ILE A 32 -8.74 -2.87 -14.80
CA ILE A 32 -9.25 -3.87 -13.84
C ILE A 32 -8.75 -3.53 -12.43
N MET A 33 -7.45 -3.28 -12.28
CA MET A 33 -6.87 -2.93 -10.99
C MET A 33 -7.42 -1.61 -10.45
N ARG A 34 -7.56 -0.57 -11.29
CA ARG A 34 -8.19 0.69 -10.90
C ARG A 34 -9.59 0.46 -10.33
N ILE A 35 -10.44 -0.26 -11.05
CA ILE A 35 -11.83 -0.54 -10.64
C ILE A 35 -11.83 -1.34 -9.33
N PHE A 36 -10.95 -2.33 -9.20
CA PHE A 36 -10.82 -3.10 -7.96
C PHE A 36 -10.42 -2.20 -6.78
N LEU A 37 -9.43 -1.32 -6.96
CA LEU A 37 -9.02 -0.38 -5.91
C LEU A 37 -10.16 0.59 -5.53
N THR A 38 -10.95 1.10 -6.49
CA THR A 38 -11.98 2.12 -6.24
C THR A 38 -13.29 1.55 -5.71
N GLU A 39 -13.77 0.46 -6.31
CA GLU A 39 -15.09 -0.12 -6.03
C GLU A 39 -15.02 -1.18 -4.93
N VAL A 40 -14.03 -2.08 -5.02
CA VAL A 40 -13.88 -3.20 -4.07
C VAL A 40 -13.11 -2.77 -2.83
N LEU A 41 -11.99 -2.06 -2.97
CA LEU A 41 -11.21 -1.56 -1.84
C LEU A 41 -11.59 -0.12 -1.44
N GLY A 42 -12.47 0.57 -2.18
CA GLY A 42 -12.98 1.86 -1.73
C GLY A 42 -11.97 3.00 -1.70
N TYR A 43 -10.84 2.93 -2.42
CA TYR A 43 -9.94 4.08 -2.57
C TYR A 43 -10.61 5.16 -3.42
N ARG A 44 -10.63 6.41 -2.95
CA ARG A 44 -11.29 7.50 -3.67
C ARG A 44 -10.47 8.05 -4.83
N GLY A 45 -9.14 8.15 -4.65
CA GLY A 45 -8.24 8.76 -5.63
C GLY A 45 -7.37 7.72 -6.30
N VAL A 46 -7.83 7.12 -7.40
CA VAL A 46 -7.03 6.26 -8.28
C VAL A 46 -7.14 6.80 -9.70
N GLY A 47 -6.02 7.29 -10.23
CA GLY A 47 -5.95 7.94 -11.53
C GLY A 47 -5.28 7.05 -12.58
N LEU A 48 -5.47 7.39 -13.85
CA LEU A 48 -4.78 6.76 -14.98
C LEU A 48 -3.98 7.84 -15.70
N ILE A 49 -2.73 7.55 -16.05
CA ILE A 49 -1.86 8.46 -16.81
C ILE A 49 -1.27 7.70 -17.99
N GLU A 50 -1.50 8.19 -19.21
CA GLU A 50 -0.97 7.58 -20.43
C GLU A 50 0.45 8.07 -20.67
N LEU A 51 1.42 7.15 -20.53
CA LEU A 51 2.85 7.36 -20.76
C LEU A 51 3.38 6.09 -21.41
N ASP A 52 3.79 6.19 -22.67
CA ASP A 52 4.32 5.04 -23.37
C ASP A 52 5.68 4.62 -22.78
N ASP A 53 5.90 3.32 -22.67
CA ASP A 53 7.17 2.77 -22.20
C ASP A 53 8.09 2.33 -23.33
N GLU A 54 7.58 2.12 -24.55
CA GLU A 54 8.35 1.61 -25.69
C GLU A 54 9.20 0.37 -25.35
N PHE A 55 8.73 -0.45 -24.40
CA PHE A 55 9.46 -1.59 -23.81
C PHE A 55 10.77 -1.22 -23.06
N ASP A 56 10.96 0.05 -22.70
CA ASP A 56 12.06 0.53 -21.86
C ASP A 56 11.66 0.56 -20.37
N ALA A 57 12.10 -0.46 -19.64
CA ALA A 57 11.86 -0.56 -18.20
C ALA A 57 12.55 0.54 -17.39
N GLU A 58 13.71 1.06 -17.81
CA GLU A 58 14.39 2.12 -17.07
C GLU A 58 13.62 3.43 -17.15
N ALA A 59 13.03 3.73 -18.32
CA ALA A 59 12.12 4.87 -18.49
C ALA A 59 10.93 4.81 -17.52
N VAL A 60 10.34 3.62 -17.32
CA VAL A 60 9.28 3.41 -16.32
C VAL A 60 9.79 3.71 -14.90
N PHE A 61 10.95 3.18 -14.53
CA PHE A 61 11.51 3.38 -13.18
C PHE A 61 11.84 4.84 -12.89
N ILE A 62 12.30 5.58 -13.90
CA ILE A 62 12.57 7.02 -13.80
C ILE A 62 11.30 7.80 -13.47
N ARG A 63 10.19 7.52 -14.17
CA ARG A 63 8.89 8.20 -13.95
C ARG A 63 8.30 7.92 -12.56
N MET A 64 8.54 6.72 -12.05
CA MET A 64 8.10 6.28 -10.72
C MET A 64 9.03 6.72 -9.58
N SER A 65 10.15 7.37 -9.89
CA SER A 65 11.15 7.73 -8.89
C SER A 65 10.82 9.04 -8.17
N ASP A 66 10.61 8.97 -6.85
CA ASP A 66 10.46 10.18 -6.03
C ASP A 66 11.78 10.93 -5.84
N ILE A 67 12.93 10.27 -6.03
CA ILE A 67 14.26 10.92 -6.00
C ILE A 67 14.37 11.93 -7.14
N ILE A 68 13.90 11.54 -8.33
CA ILE A 68 13.88 12.42 -9.51
C ILE A 68 12.77 13.46 -9.37
N ALA A 69 11.60 13.06 -8.87
CA ALA A 69 10.50 13.99 -8.61
C ALA A 69 10.93 15.14 -7.66
N LYS A 70 11.67 14.83 -6.60
CA LYS A 70 12.20 15.83 -5.66
C LYS A 70 13.16 16.80 -6.30
N ARG A 71 13.99 16.36 -7.25
CA ARG A 71 14.86 17.27 -8.04
C ARG A 71 14.02 18.27 -8.84
N ASN A 72 12.81 17.87 -9.24
CA ASN A 72 11.84 18.69 -9.95
C ASN A 72 10.81 19.35 -9.01
N SER A 73 11.12 19.47 -7.70
CA SER A 73 10.25 20.08 -6.68
C SER A 73 8.87 19.42 -6.50
N ARG A 74 8.71 18.15 -6.89
CA ARG A 74 7.51 17.33 -6.64
C ARG A 74 7.73 16.42 -5.43
N SER A 75 6.70 16.24 -4.60
CA SER A 75 6.73 15.36 -3.42
C SER A 75 6.43 13.89 -3.74
N VAL A 76 5.82 13.64 -4.91
CA VAL A 76 5.39 12.31 -5.38
C VAL A 76 5.84 12.10 -6.83
N PRO A 77 6.04 10.84 -7.26
CA PRO A 77 6.37 10.52 -8.64
C PRO A 77 5.19 10.81 -9.59
N GLU A 78 5.47 10.79 -10.90
CA GLU A 78 4.44 11.01 -11.93
C GLU A 78 3.44 9.86 -11.95
N THR A 79 3.93 8.63 -11.94
CA THR A 79 3.15 7.39 -11.80
C THR A 79 3.60 6.63 -10.55
N MET A 80 2.69 5.90 -9.90
CA MET A 80 2.99 5.11 -8.69
C MET A 80 2.98 3.61 -8.95
N VAL A 81 2.31 3.14 -9.99
CA VAL A 81 2.14 1.72 -10.30
C VAL A 81 2.07 1.51 -11.81
N ASN A 82 2.74 0.49 -12.33
CA ASN A 82 2.53 -0.05 -13.68
C ASN A 82 2.30 -1.55 -13.54
N MET A 83 1.20 -2.04 -14.10
CA MET A 83 0.73 -3.42 -13.92
C MET A 83 1.43 -4.43 -14.84
N GLU A 84 2.13 -3.98 -15.88
CA GLU A 84 2.74 -4.87 -16.88
C GLU A 84 3.95 -4.19 -17.52
N VAL A 85 5.10 -4.25 -16.83
CA VAL A 85 6.40 -3.84 -17.33
C VAL A 85 7.13 -5.06 -17.90
N TRP A 86 7.67 -4.92 -19.11
CA TRP A 86 8.44 -5.97 -19.77
C TRP A 86 9.90 -5.94 -19.31
N ILE A 87 10.34 -7.00 -18.64
CA ILE A 87 11.72 -7.12 -18.16
C ILE A 87 12.44 -8.20 -18.94
N SER A 88 13.47 -7.78 -19.68
CA SER A 88 14.36 -8.68 -20.41
C SER A 88 15.15 -9.57 -19.43
N PRO A 89 15.35 -10.86 -19.75
CA PRO A 89 16.16 -11.75 -18.92
C PRO A 89 17.63 -11.31 -18.80
N GLN A 90 18.10 -10.43 -19.67
CA GLN A 90 19.45 -9.87 -19.64
C GLN A 90 19.58 -8.64 -18.75
N ASN A 91 18.47 -7.98 -18.39
CA ASN A 91 18.51 -6.78 -17.59
C ASN A 91 18.49 -7.16 -16.10
N ASP A 92 19.61 -6.94 -15.41
CA ASP A 92 19.63 -6.98 -13.94
C ASP A 92 19.04 -5.69 -13.37
N THR A 93 17.71 -5.69 -13.26
CA THR A 93 16.95 -4.55 -12.74
C THR A 93 17.01 -4.44 -11.21
N SER A 94 17.58 -5.43 -10.52
CA SER A 94 17.67 -5.45 -9.05
C SER A 94 18.44 -4.24 -8.52
N SER A 95 19.52 -3.86 -9.22
CA SER A 95 20.33 -2.68 -8.90
C SER A 95 19.58 -1.36 -9.12
N LEU A 96 18.63 -1.34 -10.06
CA LEU A 96 17.87 -0.14 -10.43
C LEU A 96 16.72 0.12 -9.44
N PHE A 97 16.12 -0.93 -8.87
CA PHE A 97 15.02 -0.79 -7.92
C PHE A 97 15.39 0.06 -6.70
N GLY A 98 16.52 -0.24 -6.06
CA GLY A 98 17.04 0.56 -4.95
C GLY A 98 17.45 1.99 -5.36
N LYS A 99 18.01 2.14 -6.57
CA LYS A 99 18.45 3.43 -7.13
C LYS A 99 17.27 4.39 -7.35
N PHE A 100 16.13 3.89 -7.82
CA PHE A 100 14.97 4.70 -8.16
C PHE A 100 13.88 4.73 -7.10
N GLY A 101 13.96 3.89 -6.06
CA GLY A 101 12.93 3.81 -5.02
C GLY A 101 11.67 3.13 -5.53
N VAL A 102 11.83 2.09 -6.33
CA VAL A 102 10.74 1.26 -6.88
C VAL A 102 10.90 -0.20 -6.43
N GLN A 103 9.81 -0.96 -6.47
CA GLN A 103 9.77 -2.38 -6.11
C GLN A 103 9.08 -3.19 -7.21
N GLU A 104 9.66 -4.35 -7.53
CA GLU A 104 9.00 -5.39 -8.33
C GLU A 104 8.04 -6.19 -7.45
N LEU A 105 6.78 -6.30 -7.87
CA LEU A 105 5.70 -6.99 -7.16
C LEU A 105 5.35 -8.34 -7.81
N GLY A 106 6.33 -8.94 -8.49
CA GLY A 106 6.20 -10.21 -9.20
C GLY A 106 5.45 -10.12 -10.53
N SER A 107 5.31 -11.28 -11.19
CA SER A 107 4.69 -11.37 -12.51
C SER A 107 3.17 -11.19 -12.49
N ILE A 108 2.63 -10.42 -13.44
CA ILE A 108 1.17 -10.30 -13.64
C ILE A 108 0.59 -11.54 -14.33
N THR A 109 1.33 -12.15 -15.26
CA THR A 109 0.91 -13.35 -16.00
C THR A 109 2.12 -14.13 -16.55
N THR A 110 1.88 -15.03 -17.51
CA THR A 110 2.90 -15.74 -18.29
C THR A 110 3.86 -14.78 -19.01
N PRO A 111 5.12 -15.18 -19.26
CA PRO A 111 6.06 -14.36 -20.02
C PRO A 111 5.54 -13.96 -21.39
N GLY A 112 5.89 -12.74 -21.82
CA GLY A 112 5.63 -12.26 -23.17
C GLY A 112 6.85 -12.44 -24.07
N ARG A 113 6.68 -12.27 -25.37
CA ARG A 113 7.78 -12.31 -26.36
C ARG A 113 7.51 -11.32 -27.49
N LEU A 114 8.53 -10.55 -27.86
CA LEU A 114 8.60 -9.86 -29.14
C LEU A 114 9.23 -10.83 -30.15
N GLY A 115 8.61 -11.05 -31.30
CA GLY A 115 9.01 -12.14 -32.18
C GLY A 115 8.44 -12.07 -33.58
N TRP A 116 8.98 -12.91 -34.46
CA TRP A 116 8.39 -13.15 -35.76
C TRP A 116 7.44 -14.33 -35.62
N PHE A 117 6.21 -14.18 -36.08
CA PHE A 117 5.15 -15.14 -35.86
C PHE A 117 4.50 -15.55 -37.17
N VAL A 118 4.19 -16.84 -37.26
CA VAL A 118 3.49 -17.45 -38.38
C VAL A 118 2.21 -18.10 -37.84
N PRO A 119 1.04 -17.89 -38.46
CA PRO A 119 -0.17 -18.60 -38.04
C PRO A 119 0.04 -20.11 -38.06
N GLU A 120 -0.40 -20.82 -37.02
CA GLU A 120 -0.13 -22.26 -36.86
C GLU A 120 -0.53 -23.07 -38.10
N LYS A 121 -1.70 -22.78 -38.67
CA LYS A 121 -2.21 -23.41 -39.90
C LYS A 121 -1.36 -23.18 -41.17
N LEU A 122 -0.47 -22.19 -41.14
CA LEU A 122 0.45 -21.82 -42.23
C LEU A 122 1.92 -22.09 -41.88
N SER A 123 2.19 -22.62 -40.68
CA SER A 123 3.54 -22.92 -40.19
C SER A 123 4.03 -24.29 -40.67
N GLU A 124 5.34 -24.45 -40.72
CA GLU A 124 6.01 -25.75 -40.91
C GLU A 124 6.94 -26.03 -39.72
N PRO A 125 7.12 -27.31 -39.31
CA PRO A 125 7.88 -27.65 -38.10
C PRO A 125 9.34 -27.15 -38.06
N ASP A 126 9.96 -26.97 -39.23
CA ASP A 126 11.35 -26.54 -39.36
C ASP A 126 11.50 -25.02 -39.56
N ASP A 127 10.41 -24.25 -39.41
CA ASP A 127 10.43 -22.81 -39.55
C ASP A 127 11.32 -22.13 -38.52
N SER A 128 12.42 -21.55 -38.99
CA SER A 128 13.38 -20.81 -38.18
C SER A 128 13.92 -19.61 -38.95
N TRP A 129 14.75 -18.79 -38.32
CA TRP A 129 15.43 -17.68 -39.02
C TRP A 129 16.18 -18.15 -40.29
N ARG A 130 16.62 -19.42 -40.34
CA ARG A 130 17.29 -20.01 -41.50
C ARG A 130 16.38 -20.15 -42.71
N THR A 131 15.08 -20.34 -42.50
CA THR A 131 14.06 -20.35 -43.57
C THR A 131 14.10 -19.04 -44.38
N PHE A 132 14.48 -17.93 -43.73
CA PHE A 132 14.62 -16.63 -44.37
C PHE A 132 16.04 -16.35 -44.89
N SER A 133 17.02 -17.20 -44.60
CA SER A 133 18.40 -17.06 -45.09
C SER A 133 18.63 -17.72 -46.45
N ASP A 134 17.72 -18.57 -46.90
CA ASP A 134 17.73 -19.18 -48.22
C ASP A 134 16.54 -18.68 -49.06
N GLN A 135 16.83 -18.30 -50.30
CA GLN A 135 15.85 -17.70 -51.20
C GLN A 135 14.69 -18.64 -51.55
N ARG A 136 14.94 -19.95 -51.67
CA ARG A 136 13.92 -20.93 -52.07
C ARG A 136 12.93 -21.15 -50.95
N THR A 137 13.41 -21.22 -49.71
CA THR A 137 12.56 -21.37 -48.54
C THR A 137 11.83 -20.07 -48.19
N ALA A 138 12.49 -18.91 -48.38
CA ALA A 138 11.86 -17.59 -48.18
C ALA A 138 10.72 -17.31 -49.19
N ALA A 139 10.76 -17.91 -50.39
CA ALA A 139 9.74 -17.73 -51.42
C ALA A 139 8.32 -18.14 -50.99
N ARG A 140 8.20 -19.01 -49.98
CA ARG A 140 6.93 -19.39 -49.35
C ARG A 140 6.19 -18.20 -48.73
N PHE A 141 6.94 -17.22 -48.25
CA PHE A 141 6.45 -15.99 -47.60
C PHE A 141 6.46 -14.78 -48.55
N ASP A 142 6.81 -14.96 -49.82
CA ASP A 142 6.74 -13.90 -50.82
C ASP A 142 5.30 -13.69 -51.27
N VAL A 143 4.95 -12.43 -51.56
CA VAL A 143 3.62 -12.03 -52.01
C VAL A 143 3.63 -11.74 -53.49
N ASP A 144 2.52 -12.01 -54.19
CA ASP A 144 2.37 -11.60 -55.58
C ASP A 144 2.28 -10.07 -55.72
N ARG A 145 2.38 -9.58 -56.95
CA ARG A 145 2.38 -8.14 -57.25
C ARG A 145 1.10 -7.42 -56.82
N GLN A 146 -0.06 -8.04 -57.03
CA GLN A 146 -1.35 -7.45 -56.70
C GLN A 146 -1.51 -7.31 -55.18
N THR A 147 -1.12 -8.35 -54.45
CA THR A 147 -1.10 -8.37 -52.99
C THR A 147 -0.09 -7.35 -52.44
N LEU A 148 1.10 -7.23 -53.05
CA LEU A 148 2.10 -6.25 -52.67
C LEU A 148 1.60 -4.81 -52.84
N ASP A 149 0.93 -4.50 -53.95
CA ASP A 149 0.36 -3.18 -54.20
C ASP A 149 -0.76 -2.85 -53.19
N ARG A 150 -1.59 -3.84 -52.82
CA ARG A 150 -2.58 -3.71 -51.73
C ARG A 150 -1.92 -3.39 -50.39
N ILE A 151 -0.81 -4.05 -50.06
CA ILE A 151 -0.09 -3.84 -48.80
C ILE A 151 0.60 -2.47 -48.78
N ARG A 152 1.23 -2.06 -49.89
CA ARG A 152 1.83 -0.73 -50.04
C ARG A 152 0.83 0.40 -49.82
N ALA A 153 -0.41 0.25 -50.27
CA ALA A 153 -1.45 1.23 -50.00
C ALA A 153 -1.75 1.39 -48.49
N LEU A 154 -1.53 0.32 -47.70
CA LEU A 154 -1.76 0.31 -46.25
C LEU A 154 -0.55 0.80 -45.43
N THR A 155 0.60 1.07 -46.05
CA THR A 155 1.77 1.65 -45.36
C THR A 155 1.62 3.17 -45.14
N LEU A 156 0.64 3.79 -45.81
CA LEU A 156 0.33 5.22 -45.69
C LEU A 156 -0.75 5.45 -44.62
N ASN A 157 -0.52 6.39 -43.72
CA ASN A 157 -1.55 6.85 -42.80
C ASN A 157 -2.50 7.82 -43.54
N PRO A 158 -3.80 7.50 -43.69
CA PRO A 158 -4.74 8.32 -44.44
C PRO A 158 -5.06 9.66 -43.75
N GLN A 159 -4.87 9.76 -42.44
CA GLN A 159 -5.15 10.98 -41.68
C GLN A 159 -4.01 12.00 -41.79
N THR A 160 -2.77 11.53 -41.81
CA THR A 160 -1.58 12.40 -41.82
C THR A 160 -0.93 12.52 -43.19
N GLY A 161 -1.26 11.62 -44.13
CA GLY A 161 -0.61 11.54 -45.44
C GLY A 161 0.86 11.11 -45.38
N ARG A 162 1.33 10.61 -44.22
CA ARG A 162 2.70 10.13 -44.02
C ARG A 162 2.74 8.62 -43.91
N TYR A 163 3.85 8.02 -44.36
CA TYR A 163 4.09 6.60 -44.14
C TYR A 163 4.27 6.29 -42.64
N TYR A 164 3.88 5.07 -42.24
CA TYR A 164 4.12 4.60 -40.87
C TYR A 164 5.60 4.38 -40.58
N CYS A 165 6.42 4.09 -41.61
CA CYS A 165 7.86 4.21 -41.52
C CYS A 165 8.36 5.51 -42.16
N GLN A 166 9.00 6.36 -41.36
CA GLN A 166 9.58 7.65 -41.78
C GLN A 166 11.10 7.67 -41.67
N GLU A 167 11.71 6.53 -41.34
CA GLU A 167 13.16 6.40 -41.24
C GLU A 167 13.83 6.51 -42.62
N GLU A 168 15.09 6.96 -42.64
CA GLU A 168 15.84 7.18 -43.90
C GLU A 168 15.99 5.91 -44.74
N PHE A 169 15.97 4.73 -44.11
CA PHE A 169 16.06 3.45 -44.81
C PHE A 169 14.75 2.99 -45.45
N CYS A 170 13.63 3.69 -45.22
CA CYS A 170 12.34 3.31 -45.72
C CYS A 170 12.02 3.92 -47.09
N GLN A 171 11.56 3.07 -47.99
CA GLN A 171 11.08 3.39 -49.33
C GLN A 171 9.59 3.05 -49.39
N ASP A 172 8.74 4.07 -49.56
CA ASP A 172 7.27 3.93 -49.58
C ASP A 172 6.68 3.17 -48.37
N GLY A 173 7.26 3.42 -47.18
CA GLY A 173 6.86 2.76 -45.93
C GLY A 173 7.36 1.31 -45.79
N MET A 174 8.29 0.88 -46.65
CA MET A 174 8.88 -0.45 -46.65
C MET A 174 10.40 -0.40 -46.53
N TYR A 175 11.00 -1.46 -46.00
CA TYR A 175 12.43 -1.73 -46.12
C TYR A 175 12.65 -2.85 -47.16
N ILE A 176 13.52 -2.61 -48.13
CA ILE A 176 13.91 -3.57 -49.15
C ILE A 176 15.42 -3.78 -49.04
N PRO A 177 15.90 -4.93 -48.57
CA PRO A 177 17.33 -5.17 -48.47
C PRO A 177 17.95 -5.41 -49.86
N PRO A 178 19.27 -5.16 -50.05
CA PRO A 178 19.92 -5.29 -51.36
C PRO A 178 19.75 -6.65 -52.04
N GLN A 179 19.73 -7.74 -51.25
CA GLN A 179 19.51 -9.10 -51.76
C GLN A 179 18.07 -9.38 -52.26
N CYS A 180 17.14 -8.44 -52.08
CA CYS A 180 15.76 -8.50 -52.53
C CYS A 180 15.42 -7.48 -53.62
N GLU A 181 16.39 -6.66 -54.04
CA GLU A 181 16.21 -5.73 -55.16
C GLU A 181 16.12 -6.51 -56.48
N SER A 182 15.02 -6.32 -57.21
CA SER A 182 14.80 -7.01 -58.47
C SER A 182 15.69 -6.45 -59.58
N LEU A 183 16.55 -7.31 -60.14
CA LEU A 183 17.29 -7.00 -61.36
C LEU A 183 16.38 -7.14 -62.59
N PRO A 184 16.56 -6.37 -63.68
CA PRO A 184 15.68 -6.34 -64.86
C PRO A 184 15.38 -7.70 -65.53
N HIS A 185 16.16 -8.75 -65.23
CA HIS A 185 16.03 -10.09 -65.81
C HIS A 185 16.04 -11.24 -64.79
N LYS A 186 15.87 -10.95 -63.48
CA LYS A 186 15.81 -11.99 -62.44
C LYS A 186 14.70 -11.67 -61.44
N ASN A 187 13.61 -12.44 -61.50
CA ASN A 187 12.61 -12.44 -60.44
C ASN A 187 13.22 -13.15 -59.22
N GLN A 188 13.50 -12.41 -58.16
CA GLN A 188 14.08 -12.93 -56.93
C GLN A 188 13.00 -12.94 -55.85
N PRO A 189 12.39 -14.10 -55.54
CA PRO A 189 11.37 -14.15 -54.50
C PRO A 189 11.99 -13.81 -53.15
N CYS A 190 11.31 -12.95 -52.39
CA CYS A 190 11.74 -12.50 -51.07
C CYS A 190 10.53 -12.38 -50.16
N ALA A 191 10.65 -12.93 -48.97
CA ALA A 191 9.59 -12.91 -47.96
C ALA A 191 9.13 -11.48 -47.65
N LEU A 192 7.86 -11.32 -47.27
CA LEU A 192 7.34 -10.06 -46.77
C LEU A 192 6.99 -10.18 -45.28
N LEU A 193 7.73 -9.45 -44.45
CA LEU A 193 7.48 -9.32 -43.01
C LEU A 193 6.54 -8.13 -42.75
N LEU A 194 5.41 -8.41 -42.11
CA LEU A 194 4.43 -7.39 -41.76
C LEU A 194 4.64 -6.92 -40.33
N THR A 195 4.57 -5.61 -40.09
CA THR A 195 4.64 -5.06 -38.73
C THR A 195 3.86 -3.74 -38.63
N SER A 196 3.69 -3.22 -37.40
CA SER A 196 2.83 -2.06 -37.14
C SER A 196 3.59 -0.73 -37.20
N GLN A 197 4.34 -0.39 -36.15
CA GLN A 197 5.00 0.90 -35.95
C GLN A 197 6.52 0.74 -35.84
N THR A 198 7.26 1.74 -36.31
CA THR A 198 8.73 1.71 -36.34
C THR A 198 9.39 1.87 -34.98
N ASN A 199 8.80 2.65 -34.07
CA ASN A 199 9.41 3.00 -32.78
C ASN A 199 9.93 1.78 -32.01
N VAL A 200 9.16 0.69 -31.99
CA VAL A 200 9.52 -0.55 -31.30
C VAL A 200 10.02 -1.67 -32.22
N THR A 201 10.05 -1.49 -33.54
CA THR A 201 10.42 -2.57 -34.50
C THR A 201 11.53 -2.22 -35.48
N GLN A 202 12.02 -0.98 -35.50
CA GLN A 202 13.07 -0.51 -36.42
C GLN A 202 14.36 -1.35 -36.40
N PHE A 203 14.68 -1.96 -35.25
CA PHE A 203 15.85 -2.85 -35.10
C PHE A 203 15.84 -4.03 -36.09
N VAL A 204 14.66 -4.41 -36.61
CA VAL A 204 14.52 -5.54 -37.53
C VAL A 204 15.35 -5.34 -38.80
N ARG A 205 15.54 -4.10 -39.23
CA ARG A 205 16.40 -3.74 -40.37
C ARG A 205 17.83 -4.23 -40.15
N ASP A 206 18.42 -3.88 -39.01
CA ASP A 206 19.77 -4.32 -38.62
C ASP A 206 19.87 -5.85 -38.57
N HIS A 207 18.82 -6.52 -38.07
CA HIS A 207 18.80 -7.98 -37.97
C HIS A 207 18.76 -8.66 -39.35
N ILE A 208 17.97 -8.13 -40.28
CA ILE A 208 17.89 -8.60 -41.67
C ILE A 208 19.25 -8.41 -42.36
N ASP A 209 19.90 -7.26 -42.16
CA ASP A 209 21.19 -6.92 -42.78
C ASP A 209 22.34 -7.77 -42.26
N GLN A 210 22.34 -8.02 -40.94
CA GLN A 210 23.35 -8.81 -40.25
C GLN A 210 23.26 -10.29 -40.60
N LEU A 211 22.04 -10.84 -40.65
CA LEU A 211 21.80 -12.25 -40.96
C LEU A 211 21.65 -12.53 -42.46
N LYS A 212 21.69 -11.49 -43.31
CA LYS A 212 21.53 -11.57 -44.77
C LYS A 212 20.23 -12.26 -45.18
N LEU A 213 19.12 -11.90 -44.54
CA LEU A 213 17.82 -12.52 -44.77
C LEU A 213 17.16 -12.00 -46.06
N TYR A 214 16.49 -12.87 -46.80
CA TYR A 214 15.69 -12.56 -47.99
C TYR A 214 14.29 -12.07 -47.58
N VAL A 215 14.23 -10.93 -46.87
CA VAL A 215 13.00 -10.43 -46.24
C VAL A 215 12.84 -8.92 -46.47
N LYS A 216 11.73 -8.52 -47.11
CA LYS A 216 11.24 -7.14 -47.16
C LYS A 216 10.42 -6.87 -45.89
N VAL A 217 10.37 -5.64 -45.41
CA VAL A 217 9.53 -5.27 -44.26
C VAL A 217 8.52 -4.22 -44.68
N ALA A 218 7.25 -4.38 -44.28
CA ALA A 218 6.20 -3.38 -44.47
C ALA A 218 5.61 -2.95 -43.12
N TRP A 219 5.70 -1.65 -42.84
CA TRP A 219 5.05 -1.02 -41.68
C TRP A 219 3.65 -0.55 -42.08
N VAL A 220 2.62 -1.25 -41.61
CA VAL A 220 1.21 -1.00 -41.98
C VAL A 220 0.39 -0.37 -40.85
N GLY A 221 1.03 -0.04 -39.73
CA GLY A 221 0.42 0.63 -38.59
C GLY A 221 -0.79 -0.13 -38.01
N PRO A 222 -1.90 0.55 -37.69
CA PRO A 222 -3.10 -0.08 -37.12
C PRO A 222 -3.81 -1.06 -38.07
N ASN A 223 -3.43 -1.10 -39.35
CA ASN A 223 -4.01 -2.03 -40.32
C ASN A 223 -3.50 -3.47 -40.15
N LEU A 224 -2.45 -3.69 -39.34
CA LEU A 224 -1.77 -4.98 -39.21
C LEU A 224 -2.73 -6.13 -38.84
N GLN A 225 -3.62 -5.91 -37.87
CA GLN A 225 -4.56 -6.92 -37.39
C GLN A 225 -5.49 -7.41 -38.51
N HIS A 226 -6.11 -6.46 -39.23
CA HIS A 226 -7.01 -6.77 -40.34
C HIS A 226 -6.27 -7.41 -41.51
N LEU A 227 -5.05 -6.96 -41.79
CA LEU A 227 -4.24 -7.49 -42.88
C LEU A 227 -3.83 -8.95 -42.62
N ILE A 228 -3.35 -9.27 -41.42
CA ILE A 228 -3.01 -10.64 -41.03
C ILE A 228 -4.23 -11.55 -41.12
N ALA A 229 -5.38 -11.14 -40.56
CA ALA A 229 -6.60 -11.93 -40.61
C ALA A 229 -7.08 -12.19 -42.05
N SER A 230 -6.99 -11.18 -42.93
CA SER A 230 -7.37 -11.31 -44.34
C SER A 230 -6.44 -12.25 -45.10
N LEU A 231 -5.12 -12.06 -44.98
CA LEU A 231 -4.12 -12.88 -45.68
C LEU A 231 -4.12 -14.32 -45.17
N GLN A 232 -4.31 -14.53 -43.87
CA GLN A 232 -4.39 -15.86 -43.29
C GLN A 232 -5.54 -16.66 -43.91
N LYS A 233 -6.72 -16.05 -44.03
CA LYS A 233 -7.87 -16.69 -44.68
C LYS A 233 -7.57 -17.03 -46.14
N GLU A 234 -7.06 -16.06 -46.90
CA GLU A 234 -6.73 -16.20 -48.32
C GLU A 234 -5.71 -17.34 -48.56
N TYR A 235 -4.65 -17.42 -47.76
CA TYR A 235 -3.60 -18.42 -47.93
C TYR A 235 -4.02 -19.83 -47.47
N ILE A 236 -4.89 -19.94 -46.47
CA ILE A 236 -5.47 -21.24 -46.08
C ILE A 236 -6.34 -21.82 -47.20
N GLU A 237 -7.16 -20.98 -47.83
CA GLU A 237 -8.01 -21.36 -48.97
C GLU A 237 -7.14 -21.81 -50.16
N LEU A 238 -6.16 -20.98 -50.56
CA LEU A 238 -5.23 -21.29 -51.66
C LEU A 238 -4.42 -22.57 -51.44
N ASN A 239 -3.94 -22.81 -50.22
CA ASN A 239 -3.15 -24.00 -49.90
C ASN A 239 -3.98 -25.29 -49.96
N SER A 240 -5.28 -25.18 -49.67
CA SER A 240 -6.22 -26.29 -49.74
C SER A 240 -6.57 -26.63 -51.19
N GLU A 241 -6.71 -25.62 -52.05
CA GLU A 241 -6.96 -25.80 -53.50
C GLU A 241 -5.75 -26.39 -54.25
N ASN A 242 -4.54 -25.97 -53.91
CA ASN A 242 -3.31 -26.39 -54.59
C ASN A 242 -2.77 -27.77 -54.16
N GLY A 243 -3.49 -28.51 -53.31
CA GLY A 243 -3.06 -29.84 -52.84
C GLY A 243 -1.70 -29.85 -52.13
N GLY A 244 -1.26 -28.71 -51.57
CA GLY A 244 0.02 -28.56 -50.88
C GLY A 244 1.24 -28.32 -51.79
N VAL A 245 1.08 -28.14 -53.11
CA VAL A 245 2.17 -27.73 -54.01
C VAL A 245 2.36 -26.21 -53.92
N ASN A 246 3.60 -25.75 -53.69
CA ASN A 246 3.94 -24.33 -53.51
C ASN A 246 3.10 -23.63 -52.43
N LYS A 247 3.07 -24.19 -51.22
CA LYS A 247 2.38 -23.60 -50.07
C LYS A 247 2.76 -22.13 -49.90
N LYS A 248 1.78 -21.30 -49.59
CA LYS A 248 1.95 -19.89 -49.19
C LYS A 248 1.84 -19.77 -47.68
N SER A 249 2.64 -18.88 -47.12
CA SER A 249 2.61 -18.53 -45.70
C SER A 249 2.78 -17.02 -45.53
N LEU A 250 2.56 -16.54 -44.30
CA LEU A 250 2.77 -15.15 -43.92
C LEU A 250 3.55 -15.09 -42.63
N VAL A 251 4.34 -14.03 -42.45
CA VAL A 251 5.11 -13.79 -41.24
C VAL A 251 4.91 -12.35 -40.78
N ALA A 252 4.69 -12.17 -39.49
CA ALA A 252 4.52 -10.86 -38.87
C ALA A 252 5.49 -10.67 -37.71
N LEU A 253 6.08 -9.48 -37.60
CA LEU A 253 6.84 -9.07 -36.42
C LEU A 253 5.91 -8.30 -35.48
N TYR A 254 5.65 -8.88 -34.32
CA TYR A 254 4.83 -8.29 -33.28
C TYR A 254 5.17 -8.88 -31.91
N TRP A 255 4.33 -8.68 -30.90
CA TRP A 255 4.51 -9.28 -29.58
C TRP A 255 3.31 -10.14 -29.17
N THR A 256 3.57 -11.10 -28.29
CA THR A 256 2.57 -11.92 -27.59
C THR A 256 2.77 -11.80 -26.08
N PRO A 257 1.70 -11.71 -25.27
CA PRO A 257 0.31 -11.63 -25.67
C PRO A 257 -0.08 -10.23 -26.23
N SER A 258 -0.97 -10.18 -27.22
CA SER A 258 -1.51 -8.95 -27.80
C SER A 258 -2.85 -9.18 -28.50
N GLU A 259 -3.51 -8.09 -28.92
CA GLU A 259 -4.76 -8.14 -29.69
C GLU A 259 -4.62 -8.80 -31.09
N ILE A 260 -3.40 -8.87 -31.60
CA ILE A 260 -3.09 -9.51 -32.90
C ILE A 260 -2.59 -10.94 -32.69
N ILE A 261 -1.72 -11.13 -31.70
CA ILE A 261 -1.07 -12.41 -31.40
C ILE A 261 -1.42 -12.77 -29.95
N PRO A 262 -2.56 -13.41 -29.70
CA PRO A 262 -3.04 -13.65 -28.35
C PRO A 262 -2.16 -14.66 -27.60
N ASN A 263 -1.62 -15.66 -28.31
CA ASN A 263 -0.86 -16.76 -27.72
C ASN A 263 0.06 -17.44 -28.76
N GLU A 264 1.01 -18.25 -28.29
CA GLU A 264 1.93 -19.03 -29.14
C GLU A 264 1.31 -20.34 -29.68
N ARG A 265 0.05 -20.65 -29.38
CA ARG A 265 -0.66 -21.83 -29.91
C ARG A 265 -1.27 -21.55 -31.28
N GLU A 266 -1.83 -20.36 -31.46
CA GLU A 266 -2.42 -19.92 -32.73
C GLU A 266 -1.39 -19.31 -33.68
N PHE A 267 -0.27 -18.82 -33.12
CA PHE A 267 0.82 -18.18 -33.85
C PHE A 267 2.15 -18.72 -33.36
N ILE A 268 2.82 -19.49 -34.20
CA ILE A 268 4.11 -20.11 -33.88
C ILE A 268 5.21 -19.06 -34.02
N ALA A 269 6.03 -18.91 -32.99
CA ALA A 269 7.20 -18.04 -33.02
C ALA A 269 8.31 -18.67 -33.87
N ILE A 270 8.93 -17.87 -34.74
CA ILE A 270 10.13 -18.25 -35.49
C ILE A 270 11.31 -18.30 -34.54
N ASP A 271 12.01 -19.44 -34.53
CA ASP A 271 13.19 -19.62 -33.72
C ASP A 271 14.38 -18.81 -34.27
N PHE A 272 14.92 -17.93 -33.43
CA PHE A 272 16.18 -17.23 -33.64
C PHE A 272 17.31 -17.86 -32.82
N PRO A 273 18.60 -17.59 -33.16
CA PRO A 273 19.72 -18.09 -32.37
C PRO A 273 19.59 -17.66 -30.90
N ARG A 274 19.93 -18.53 -29.95
CA ARG A 274 19.91 -18.19 -28.53
C ARG A 274 20.82 -17.00 -28.23
N CYS A 275 20.38 -16.15 -27.30
CA CYS A 275 21.19 -15.04 -26.84
C CYS A 275 22.57 -15.54 -26.32
N GLY A 276 23.65 -14.85 -26.70
CA GLY A 276 25.03 -15.22 -26.32
C GLY A 276 25.68 -16.33 -27.15
N SER A 277 25.02 -16.88 -28.16
CA SER A 277 25.67 -17.76 -29.14
C SER A 277 26.67 -17.00 -30.04
N ARG A 278 27.60 -17.71 -30.72
CA ARG A 278 28.64 -17.12 -31.60
C ARG A 278 28.06 -16.25 -32.74
N ALA A 279 26.76 -16.34 -33.01
CA ALA A 279 26.02 -15.42 -33.86
C ALA A 279 25.44 -14.30 -32.98
N LEU A 280 25.92 -13.07 -33.21
CA LEU A 280 25.38 -11.74 -32.90
C LEU A 280 24.20 -11.64 -31.91
N ARG A 281 24.19 -10.57 -31.09
CA ARG A 281 23.14 -10.25 -30.09
C ARG A 281 21.70 -10.15 -30.63
N VAL A 282 21.44 -10.41 -31.92
CA VAL A 282 20.13 -10.47 -32.58
C VAL A 282 19.12 -11.33 -31.80
N GLY A 283 19.54 -12.51 -31.36
CA GLY A 283 18.67 -13.45 -30.63
C GLY A 283 18.11 -12.91 -29.33
N CYS A 284 18.86 -12.02 -28.68
CA CYS A 284 18.55 -11.44 -27.38
C CYS A 284 17.26 -10.61 -27.40
N THR A 285 16.90 -10.03 -28.55
CA THR A 285 15.66 -9.25 -28.73
C THR A 285 14.41 -10.14 -28.74
N TYR A 286 14.55 -11.39 -29.18
CA TYR A 286 13.43 -12.32 -29.36
C TYR A 286 13.27 -13.32 -28.22
N GLU A 287 14.03 -13.17 -27.13
CA GLU A 287 13.89 -13.96 -25.91
C GLU A 287 12.58 -13.64 -25.17
N THR A 288 12.16 -14.55 -24.29
CA THR A 288 10.96 -14.33 -23.46
C THR A 288 11.24 -13.30 -22.37
N HIS A 289 10.30 -12.38 -22.19
CA HIS A 289 10.34 -11.29 -21.24
C HIS A 289 9.37 -11.56 -20.09
N ARG A 290 9.78 -11.24 -18.86
CA ARG A 290 8.88 -11.32 -17.72
C ARG A 290 7.94 -10.12 -17.77
N LEU A 291 6.64 -10.36 -17.60
CA LEU A 291 5.64 -9.32 -17.45
C LEU A 291 5.42 -9.08 -15.95
N VAL A 292 5.99 -8.00 -15.41
CA VAL A 292 6.00 -7.76 -13.96
C VAL A 292 5.24 -6.51 -13.58
N LYS A 293 4.70 -6.52 -12.36
CA LYS A 293 4.09 -5.32 -11.76
C LYS A 293 5.18 -4.56 -11.03
N VAL A 294 5.18 -3.25 -11.16
CA VAL A 294 6.15 -2.37 -10.51
C VAL A 294 5.41 -1.27 -9.78
N ALA A 295 5.83 -0.98 -8.55
CA ALA A 295 5.25 0.10 -7.76
C ALA A 295 6.32 0.95 -7.09
N TRP A 296 5.97 2.19 -6.80
CA TRP A 296 6.77 3.08 -5.96
C TRP A 296 6.84 2.54 -4.53
N SER A 297 8.05 2.41 -3.97
CA SER A 297 8.27 1.70 -2.70
C SER A 297 7.50 2.29 -1.51
N LYS A 298 7.24 3.61 -1.50
CA LYS A 298 6.50 4.25 -0.40
C LYS A 298 4.99 3.97 -0.43
N LEU A 299 4.47 3.42 -1.52
CA LEU A 299 3.07 3.03 -1.59
C LEU A 299 2.72 1.98 -0.53
N GLU A 300 3.67 1.11 -0.17
CA GLU A 300 3.51 0.13 0.92
C GLU A 300 3.15 0.82 2.25
N LEU A 301 3.82 1.93 2.57
CA LEU A 301 3.60 2.68 3.81
C LEU A 301 2.32 3.52 3.73
N LEU A 302 2.08 4.18 2.59
CA LEU A 302 1.00 5.15 2.42
C LEU A 302 -0.36 4.49 2.15
N ALA A 303 -0.35 3.30 1.54
CA ALA A 303 -1.55 2.61 1.08
C ALA A 303 -1.35 1.08 1.11
N LYS A 304 -0.94 0.53 2.26
CA LYS A 304 -0.63 -0.90 2.43
C LYS A 304 -1.68 -1.84 1.81
N VAL A 305 -2.97 -1.59 2.05
CA VAL A 305 -4.06 -2.41 1.50
C VAL A 305 -4.08 -2.40 -0.04
N ALA A 306 -3.82 -1.26 -0.68
CA ALA A 306 -3.68 -1.21 -2.15
C ALA A 306 -2.42 -1.92 -2.63
N TRP A 307 -1.29 -1.69 -1.95
CA TRP A 307 -0.01 -2.33 -2.27
C TRP A 307 -0.12 -3.86 -2.24
N GLU A 308 -0.74 -4.41 -1.19
CA GLU A 308 -0.94 -5.86 -1.04
C GLU A 308 -1.83 -6.45 -2.13
N ALA A 309 -2.89 -5.73 -2.51
CA ALA A 309 -3.76 -6.16 -3.60
C ALA A 309 -3.03 -6.22 -4.95
N ILE A 310 -2.23 -5.18 -5.25
CA ILE A 310 -1.40 -5.14 -6.46
C ILE A 310 -0.35 -6.26 -6.41
N ASN A 311 0.28 -6.49 -5.26
CA ASN A 311 1.27 -7.54 -5.06
C ASN A 311 0.68 -8.94 -5.28
N ARG A 312 -0.54 -9.19 -4.80
CA ARG A 312 -1.23 -10.48 -4.93
C ARG A 312 -1.83 -10.72 -6.31
N VAL A 313 -2.23 -9.67 -7.03
CA VAL A 313 -2.87 -9.79 -8.36
C VAL A 313 -2.01 -10.62 -9.30
N LYS A 314 -2.60 -11.69 -9.85
CA LYS A 314 -1.99 -12.56 -10.85
C LYS A 314 -3.09 -13.15 -11.71
N LEU A 315 -2.87 -13.19 -13.01
CA LEU A 315 -3.79 -13.73 -14.00
C LEU A 315 -3.13 -14.92 -14.70
N THR A 316 -3.90 -15.97 -14.95
CA THR A 316 -3.42 -17.10 -15.76
C THR A 316 -3.32 -16.70 -17.23
N GLY A 317 -2.60 -17.49 -18.04
CA GLY A 317 -2.55 -17.26 -19.49
C GLY A 317 -3.94 -17.31 -20.12
N GLU A 318 -4.80 -18.25 -19.69
CA GLU A 318 -6.19 -18.36 -20.16
C GLU A 318 -7.03 -17.12 -19.81
N MET A 319 -6.84 -16.55 -18.61
CA MET A 319 -7.51 -15.31 -18.22
C MET A 319 -7.09 -14.12 -19.09
N TYR A 320 -5.80 -14.05 -19.47
CA TYR A 320 -5.29 -13.04 -20.39
C TYR A 320 -5.84 -13.22 -21.80
N GLU A 321 -5.87 -14.45 -22.31
CA GLU A 321 -6.46 -14.77 -23.61
C GLU A 321 -7.96 -14.42 -23.66
N ASP A 322 -8.73 -14.75 -22.61
CA ASP A 322 -10.13 -14.35 -22.49
C ASP A 322 -10.30 -12.82 -22.52
N LEU A 323 -9.45 -12.09 -21.78
CA LEU A 323 -9.47 -10.63 -21.75
C LEU A 323 -9.18 -10.02 -23.13
N ILE A 324 -8.20 -10.55 -23.85
CA ILE A 324 -7.84 -10.13 -25.22
C ILE A 324 -8.98 -10.44 -26.20
N ASN A 325 -9.55 -11.64 -26.14
CA ASN A 325 -10.66 -12.04 -26.98
C ASN A 325 -11.91 -11.17 -26.76
N ARG A 326 -12.18 -10.84 -25.49
CA ARG A 326 -13.26 -9.93 -25.11
C ARG A 326 -13.03 -8.53 -25.68
N TYR A 327 -11.80 -8.02 -25.61
CA TYR A 327 -11.43 -6.74 -26.22
C TYR A 327 -11.63 -6.76 -27.73
N ASN A 328 -11.09 -7.75 -28.43
CA ASN A 328 -11.21 -7.89 -29.88
C ASN A 328 -12.67 -7.93 -30.36
N LYS A 329 -13.56 -8.51 -29.55
CA LYS A 329 -14.99 -8.59 -29.85
C LYS A 329 -15.76 -7.29 -29.58
N LEU A 330 -15.39 -6.55 -28.52
CA LEU A 330 -16.23 -5.48 -27.96
C LEU A 330 -15.68 -4.07 -28.17
N SER A 331 -14.39 -3.91 -28.49
CA SER A 331 -13.70 -2.60 -28.57
C SER A 331 -14.31 -1.61 -29.56
N LYS A 332 -15.07 -2.09 -30.56
CA LYS A 332 -15.80 -1.23 -31.51
C LYS A 332 -17.00 -0.53 -30.89
N ASN A 333 -17.59 -1.10 -29.85
CA ASN A 333 -18.87 -0.66 -29.27
C ASN A 333 -18.78 -0.28 -27.79
N GLN A 334 -17.72 -0.70 -27.09
CA GLN A 334 -17.53 -0.49 -25.67
C GLN A 334 -16.16 0.12 -25.39
N SER A 335 -16.11 0.97 -24.36
CA SER A 335 -14.87 1.51 -23.82
C SER A 335 -14.06 0.42 -23.10
N GLU A 336 -12.75 0.64 -22.97
CA GLU A 336 -11.86 -0.25 -22.21
C GLU A 336 -12.29 -0.37 -20.73
N ASP A 337 -12.85 0.68 -20.14
CA ASP A 337 -13.36 0.65 -18.76
C ASP A 337 -14.58 -0.28 -18.63
N GLU A 338 -15.49 -0.29 -19.62
CA GLU A 338 -16.63 -1.21 -19.65
C GLU A 338 -16.20 -2.66 -19.85
N ILE A 339 -15.22 -2.89 -20.73
CA ILE A 339 -14.65 -4.22 -20.98
C ILE A 339 -13.96 -4.75 -19.71
N ALA A 340 -13.12 -3.92 -19.09
CA ALA A 340 -12.43 -4.25 -17.83
C ALA A 340 -13.42 -4.53 -16.70
N CYS A 341 -14.47 -3.70 -16.55
CA CYS A 341 -15.51 -3.88 -15.55
C CYS A 341 -16.30 -5.16 -15.75
N GLY A 342 -16.69 -5.46 -17.00
CA GLY A 342 -17.41 -6.68 -17.36
C GLY A 342 -16.57 -7.91 -17.02
N TRP A 343 -15.31 -7.93 -17.44
CA TRP A 343 -14.39 -9.03 -17.14
C TRP A 343 -14.19 -9.22 -15.63
N LEU A 344 -14.00 -8.14 -14.88
CA LEU A 344 -13.83 -8.21 -13.41
C LEU A 344 -15.10 -8.70 -12.72
N THR A 345 -16.29 -8.35 -13.24
CA THR A 345 -17.56 -8.83 -12.71
C THR A 345 -17.69 -10.35 -12.89
N ASP A 346 -17.35 -10.85 -14.07
CA ASP A 346 -17.36 -12.28 -14.39
C ASP A 346 -16.35 -13.07 -13.51
N ASN A 347 -15.25 -12.43 -13.11
CA ASN A 347 -14.17 -13.02 -12.32
C ASN A 347 -14.13 -12.53 -10.85
N LEU A 348 -15.20 -11.92 -10.35
CA LEU A 348 -15.17 -11.20 -9.07
C LEU A 348 -14.86 -12.12 -7.88
N ASN A 349 -15.38 -13.34 -7.87
CA ASN A 349 -15.14 -14.28 -6.77
C ASN A 349 -13.67 -14.66 -6.65
N TYR A 350 -13.00 -14.87 -7.79
CA TYR A 350 -11.55 -15.13 -7.85
C TYR A 350 -10.76 -13.91 -7.38
N ALA A 351 -11.12 -12.72 -7.88
CA ALA A 351 -10.47 -11.48 -7.46
C ALA A 351 -10.62 -11.23 -5.95
N LEU A 352 -11.80 -11.50 -5.39
CA LEU A 352 -12.05 -11.36 -3.96
C LEU A 352 -11.25 -12.37 -3.12
N SER A 353 -11.08 -13.61 -3.58
CA SER A 353 -10.34 -14.63 -2.83
C SER A 353 -8.82 -14.45 -2.92
N GLU A 354 -8.30 -14.14 -4.10
CA GLU A 354 -6.86 -14.12 -4.36
C GLU A 354 -6.23 -12.74 -4.14
N TRP A 355 -6.94 -11.65 -4.45
CA TRP A 355 -6.35 -10.31 -4.49
C TRP A 355 -6.67 -9.48 -3.24
N THR A 356 -7.74 -9.80 -2.51
CA THR A 356 -8.10 -9.04 -1.31
C THR A 356 -7.07 -9.27 -0.21
N PRO A 357 -6.51 -8.21 0.40
CA PRO A 357 -5.61 -8.36 1.53
C PRO A 357 -6.27 -9.02 2.73
N LYS A 358 -5.49 -9.82 3.47
CA LYS A 358 -5.92 -10.58 4.65
C LYS A 358 -5.71 -9.77 5.94
N GLU A 359 -6.24 -10.27 7.06
CA GLU A 359 -6.06 -9.65 8.38
C GLU A 359 -4.58 -9.48 8.78
N GLU A 360 -3.73 -10.44 8.41
CA GLU A 360 -2.28 -10.40 8.61
C GLU A 360 -1.59 -9.26 7.85
N ASP A 361 -2.22 -8.77 6.78
CA ASP A 361 -1.69 -7.70 5.95
C ASP A 361 -2.00 -6.30 6.52
N LYS A 362 -2.85 -6.18 7.56
CA LYS A 362 -3.16 -4.88 8.18
C LYS A 362 -1.92 -4.23 8.80
N ASN A 363 -1.98 -2.90 8.95
CA ASN A 363 -0.93 -2.16 9.64
C ASN A 363 -1.03 -2.35 11.15
N THR A 364 0.07 -2.69 11.81
CA THR A 364 0.05 -2.85 13.27
C THR A 364 0.25 -1.51 13.97
N LEU A 365 -0.67 -1.17 14.88
CA LEU A 365 -0.54 -0.04 15.80
C LEU A 365 -0.36 -0.56 17.23
N TYR A 366 0.57 0.04 17.97
CA TYR A 366 0.83 -0.32 19.36
C TYR A 366 0.25 0.72 20.31
N ILE A 367 -0.35 0.25 21.39
CA ILE A 367 -0.66 1.06 22.58
C ILE A 367 0.09 0.44 23.75
N GLY A 368 0.95 1.24 24.38
CA GLY A 368 1.56 0.88 25.66
C GLY A 368 0.51 0.95 26.76
N GLY A 369 0.51 0.00 27.70
CA GLY A 369 -0.46 -0.03 28.78
C GLY A 369 0.21 -0.26 30.11
N ILE A 370 0.20 0.74 31.00
CA ILE A 370 0.83 0.63 32.32
C ILE A 370 -0.27 0.43 33.38
N PHE A 371 -0.31 -0.75 33.98
CA PHE A 371 -1.37 -1.15 34.91
C PHE A 371 -0.82 -1.57 36.28
N PRO A 372 -1.55 -1.33 37.38
CA PRO A 372 -1.17 -1.80 38.71
C PRO A 372 -1.62 -3.26 38.89
N MET A 373 -0.87 -4.21 38.32
CA MET A 373 -1.26 -5.63 38.35
C MET A 373 -0.80 -6.33 39.63
N SER A 374 0.34 -5.87 40.16
CA SER A 374 0.89 -6.25 41.46
C SER A 374 1.28 -5.02 42.28
N GLY A 375 1.85 -5.23 43.46
CA GLY A 375 2.21 -4.17 44.40
C GLY A 375 1.35 -4.19 45.67
N THR A 376 1.71 -3.32 46.62
CA THR A 376 1.13 -3.29 47.97
C THR A 376 0.17 -2.12 48.19
N GLU A 377 0.24 -1.07 47.37
CA GLU A 377 -0.52 0.16 47.56
C GLU A 377 -1.91 0.10 46.92
N TYR A 378 -1.94 -0.21 45.63
CA TYR A 378 -3.15 -0.31 44.83
C TYR A 378 -2.95 -1.39 43.77
N THR A 379 -3.90 -2.31 43.68
CA THR A 379 -3.89 -3.37 42.66
C THR A 379 -5.26 -3.45 42.00
N ALA A 380 -5.26 -3.50 40.67
CA ALA A 380 -6.48 -3.52 39.88
C ALA A 380 -6.27 -4.34 38.60
N ARG A 381 -6.18 -5.67 38.77
CA ARG A 381 -5.99 -6.62 37.67
C ARG A 381 -7.12 -6.61 36.65
N SER A 382 -8.32 -6.19 37.02
CA SER A 382 -9.46 -6.05 36.10
C SER A 382 -9.22 -5.00 35.01
N LEU A 383 -8.37 -3.99 35.24
CA LEU A 383 -8.14 -2.91 34.28
C LEU A 383 -7.41 -3.39 33.02
N VAL A 384 -6.46 -4.31 33.13
CA VAL A 384 -5.81 -4.88 31.94
C VAL A 384 -6.77 -5.75 31.13
N VAL A 385 -7.70 -6.44 31.81
CA VAL A 385 -8.75 -7.23 31.13
C VAL A 385 -9.68 -6.31 30.36
N ALA A 386 -10.16 -5.23 30.97
CA ALA A 386 -10.99 -4.23 30.31
C ALA A 386 -10.30 -3.60 29.09
N ALA A 387 -9.00 -3.28 29.20
CA ALA A 387 -8.22 -2.75 28.09
C ALA A 387 -8.07 -3.77 26.95
N ARG A 388 -7.91 -5.06 27.26
CA ARG A 388 -7.87 -6.13 26.24
C ARG A 388 -9.21 -6.30 25.53
N MET A 389 -10.33 -6.27 26.26
CA MET A 389 -11.67 -6.33 25.68
C MET A 389 -11.92 -5.14 24.74
N ALA A 390 -11.50 -3.93 25.13
CA ALA A 390 -11.61 -2.75 24.27
C ALA A 390 -10.78 -2.91 22.98
N LYS A 391 -9.54 -3.41 23.08
CA LYS A 391 -8.70 -3.73 21.91
C LYS A 391 -9.38 -4.74 20.98
N GLU A 392 -9.96 -5.81 21.52
CA GLU A 392 -10.69 -6.82 20.74
C GLU A 392 -11.92 -6.23 20.04
N ALA A 393 -12.71 -5.41 20.74
CA ALA A 393 -13.87 -4.74 20.18
C ALA A 393 -13.49 -3.77 19.04
N ILE A 394 -12.35 -3.06 19.16
CA ILE A 394 -11.84 -2.18 18.11
C ILE A 394 -11.41 -3.00 16.89
N ASN A 395 -10.60 -4.05 17.06
CA ASN A 395 -10.10 -4.85 15.95
C ASN A 395 -11.20 -5.62 15.22
N ALA A 396 -12.29 -5.99 15.92
CA ALA A 396 -13.46 -6.63 15.32
C ALA A 396 -14.36 -5.64 14.56
N ASN A 397 -14.15 -4.33 14.70
CA ASN A 397 -15.01 -3.30 14.11
C ASN A 397 -14.48 -2.83 12.75
N ASN A 398 -15.16 -3.24 11.68
CA ASN A 398 -14.79 -2.88 10.31
C ASN A 398 -15.03 -1.41 9.92
N THR A 399 -15.57 -0.58 10.82
CA THR A 399 -15.77 0.86 10.60
C THR A 399 -14.72 1.72 11.31
N LEU A 400 -14.06 1.19 12.35
CA LEU A 400 -13.07 1.88 13.15
C LEU A 400 -11.70 1.26 12.92
N LEU A 401 -10.72 2.06 12.47
CA LEU A 401 -9.35 1.57 12.21
C LEU A 401 -9.30 0.30 11.34
N ARG A 402 -10.21 0.15 10.37
CA ARG A 402 -10.39 -1.05 9.53
C ARG A 402 -9.08 -1.62 8.95
N ASP A 403 -8.17 -0.74 8.57
CA ASP A 403 -6.91 -1.09 7.89
C ASP A 403 -5.75 -1.35 8.86
N TYR A 404 -6.05 -1.37 10.16
CA TYR A 404 -5.07 -1.53 11.23
C TYR A 404 -5.45 -2.65 12.19
N ASN A 405 -4.43 -3.23 12.81
CA ASN A 405 -4.55 -4.14 13.93
C ASN A 405 -3.94 -3.47 15.17
N LEU A 406 -4.76 -3.25 16.19
CA LEU A 406 -4.32 -2.65 17.45
C LEU A 406 -3.75 -3.72 18.38
N ILE A 407 -2.55 -3.49 18.90
CA ILE A 407 -1.87 -4.35 19.86
C ILE A 407 -1.65 -3.59 21.17
N LEU A 408 -2.14 -4.17 22.27
CA LEU A 408 -1.89 -3.67 23.62
C LEU A 408 -0.64 -4.32 24.20
N VAL A 409 0.40 -3.52 24.45
CA VAL A 409 1.61 -3.96 25.15
C VAL A 409 1.47 -3.60 26.63
N ALA A 410 0.94 -4.54 27.42
CA ALA A 410 0.65 -4.30 28.83
C ALA A 410 1.88 -4.56 29.72
N SER A 411 2.15 -3.66 30.66
CA SER A 411 3.24 -3.72 31.64
C SER A 411 2.74 -3.45 33.05
N ASP A 412 3.36 -4.08 34.03
CA ASP A 412 3.03 -3.91 35.44
C ASP A 412 3.79 -2.71 36.04
N GLY A 413 3.07 -1.62 36.30
CA GLY A 413 3.63 -0.40 36.86
C GLY A 413 3.72 -0.41 38.39
N GLN A 414 3.06 -1.35 39.08
CA GLN A 414 3.09 -1.53 40.54
C GLN A 414 2.77 -0.30 41.40
N CYS A 415 2.24 0.77 40.79
CA CYS A 415 2.17 2.10 41.37
C CYS A 415 3.52 2.61 41.94
N LYS A 416 4.64 2.24 41.30
CA LYS A 416 5.98 2.76 41.63
C LYS A 416 6.59 3.53 40.46
N SER A 417 7.17 4.68 40.74
CA SER A 417 7.67 5.61 39.71
C SER A 417 8.79 5.01 38.86
N ASP A 418 9.70 4.24 39.47
CA ASP A 418 10.78 3.53 38.78
C ASP A 418 10.23 2.46 37.81
N ARG A 419 9.20 1.70 38.23
CA ARG A 419 8.56 0.67 37.40
C ARG A 419 7.78 1.27 36.23
N VAL A 420 7.05 2.37 36.46
CA VAL A 420 6.35 3.11 35.40
C VAL A 420 7.36 3.68 34.39
N MET A 421 8.45 4.30 34.86
CA MET A 421 9.46 4.84 33.97
C MET A 421 10.18 3.76 33.17
N LYS A 422 10.52 2.63 33.79
CA LYS A 422 11.08 1.48 33.08
C LYS A 422 10.15 1.00 31.96
N ALA A 423 8.85 0.81 32.25
CA ALA A 423 7.89 0.36 31.25
C ALA A 423 7.77 1.35 30.07
N PHE A 424 7.80 2.65 30.35
CA PHE A 424 7.82 3.66 29.30
C PHE A 424 9.08 3.59 28.45
N ILE A 425 10.26 3.51 29.08
CA ILE A 425 11.54 3.37 28.37
C ILE A 425 11.53 2.11 27.49
N ASP A 426 10.99 0.99 28.00
CA ASP A 426 10.85 -0.24 27.22
C ASP A 426 9.98 0.00 25.96
N TYR A 427 8.91 0.79 26.02
CA TYR A 427 8.11 1.13 24.84
C TYR A 427 8.88 2.00 23.83
N ILE A 428 9.75 2.90 24.29
CA ILE A 428 10.52 3.78 23.41
C ILE A 428 11.64 3.01 22.70
N LEU A 429 12.36 2.13 23.41
CA LEU A 429 13.59 1.51 22.92
C LEU A 429 13.39 0.29 22.01
N HIS A 430 12.30 -0.46 22.13
CA HIS A 430 12.12 -1.72 21.39
C HIS A 430 11.57 -1.55 19.96
N ASN A 431 11.98 -0.51 19.22
CA ASN A 431 11.50 -0.18 17.87
C ASN A 431 9.97 -0.02 17.75
N LEU A 432 9.26 0.16 18.87
CA LEU A 432 7.82 0.37 18.87
C LEU A 432 7.47 1.85 18.62
N LEU A 433 8.41 2.77 18.85
CA LEU A 433 8.15 4.21 18.86
C LEU A 433 7.44 4.72 17.61
N GLU A 434 7.85 4.29 16.42
CA GLU A 434 7.24 4.74 15.15
C GLU A 434 5.77 4.29 15.00
N LYS A 435 5.41 3.18 15.63
CA LYS A 435 4.05 2.58 15.57
C LYS A 435 3.30 2.72 16.89
N LEU A 436 3.88 3.38 17.88
CA LEU A 436 3.31 3.59 19.20
C LEU A 436 2.39 4.80 19.14
N VAL A 437 1.09 4.55 19.26
CA VAL A 437 0.06 5.60 19.23
C VAL A 437 0.07 6.41 20.53
N GLY A 438 0.42 5.76 21.65
CA GLY A 438 0.47 6.39 22.96
C GLY A 438 0.50 5.38 24.09
N VAL A 439 0.37 5.90 25.31
CA VAL A 439 0.39 5.11 26.55
C VAL A 439 -0.94 5.29 27.31
N LEU A 440 -1.58 4.18 27.63
CA LEU A 440 -2.73 4.09 28.51
C LEU A 440 -2.24 3.85 29.95
N GLY A 441 -2.57 4.76 30.86
CA GLY A 441 -2.09 4.77 32.25
C GLY A 441 -0.94 5.75 32.49
N PRO A 442 -0.31 5.72 33.68
CA PRO A 442 -0.58 4.82 34.80
C PRO A 442 -1.82 5.23 35.61
N ALA A 443 -2.18 4.41 36.60
CA ALA A 443 -3.31 4.63 37.50
C ALA A 443 -3.03 5.63 38.62
N CYS A 444 -1.86 5.51 39.27
CA CYS A 444 -1.55 6.22 40.49
C CYS A 444 -0.95 7.61 40.21
N SER A 445 -1.55 8.66 40.77
CA SER A 445 -1.13 10.06 40.52
C SER A 445 0.37 10.29 40.77
N GLU A 446 0.94 9.71 41.83
CA GLU A 446 2.37 9.90 42.19
C GLU A 446 3.35 9.38 41.13
N THR A 447 2.92 8.44 40.28
CA THR A 447 3.79 7.87 39.23
C THR A 447 3.62 8.56 37.88
N VAL A 448 2.62 9.44 37.74
CA VAL A 448 2.33 10.13 36.48
C VAL A 448 3.37 11.20 36.19
N GLU A 449 3.74 12.04 37.17
CA GLU A 449 4.61 13.21 36.94
C GLU A 449 5.91 12.89 36.20
N PRO A 450 6.73 11.90 36.60
CA PRO A 450 7.97 11.61 35.89
C PRO A 450 7.71 11.14 34.45
N LEU A 451 6.64 10.38 34.22
CA LEU A 451 6.26 9.90 32.91
C LEU A 451 5.87 11.05 31.97
N VAL A 452 4.96 11.92 32.41
CA VAL A 452 4.46 13.02 31.57
C VAL A 452 5.49 14.13 31.39
N GLY A 453 6.42 14.27 32.34
CA GLY A 453 7.57 15.16 32.22
C GLY A 453 8.49 14.74 31.07
N VAL A 454 8.64 13.44 30.84
CA VAL A 454 9.50 12.89 29.77
C VAL A 454 8.73 12.72 28.45
N SER A 455 7.43 12.39 28.50
CA SER A 455 6.64 12.08 27.29
C SER A 455 6.62 13.22 26.25
N LYS A 456 6.73 14.47 26.69
CA LYS A 456 6.82 15.64 25.79
C LYS A 456 8.03 15.64 24.87
N HIS A 457 9.14 15.03 25.28
CA HIS A 457 10.35 14.93 24.47
C HIS A 457 10.21 13.91 23.34
N TYR A 458 9.32 12.92 23.53
CA TYR A 458 8.99 11.90 22.54
C TYR A 458 7.67 12.14 21.82
N LYS A 459 7.00 13.27 22.12
CA LYS A 459 5.65 13.62 21.63
C LYS A 459 4.62 12.49 21.85
N THR A 460 4.78 11.72 22.93
CA THR A 460 3.95 10.57 23.22
C THR A 460 2.74 10.97 24.05
N VAL A 461 1.54 10.70 23.53
CA VAL A 461 0.29 10.92 24.26
C VAL A 461 0.18 9.92 25.41
N VAL A 462 -0.12 10.44 26.60
CA VAL A 462 -0.34 9.65 27.83
C VAL A 462 -1.77 9.90 28.30
N ILE A 463 -2.60 8.87 28.37
CA ILE A 463 -3.98 8.93 28.84
C ILE A 463 -4.10 8.16 30.14
N SER A 464 -4.14 8.85 31.29
CA SER A 464 -4.41 8.18 32.56
C SER A 464 -5.89 7.88 32.74
N TYR A 465 -6.20 6.68 33.18
CA TYR A 465 -7.59 6.26 33.47
C TYR A 465 -8.02 6.49 34.92
N ALA A 466 -7.11 6.86 35.83
CA ALA A 466 -7.41 6.98 37.27
C ALA A 466 -6.62 8.07 38.04
N ALA A 467 -5.71 8.82 37.40
CA ALA A 467 -4.96 9.87 38.09
C ALA A 467 -5.78 11.16 38.26
N GLU A 468 -6.20 11.41 39.49
CA GLU A 468 -7.08 12.53 39.87
C GLU A 468 -6.32 13.82 40.23
N GLY A 469 -5.01 13.74 40.46
CA GLY A 469 -4.19 14.87 40.94
C GLY A 469 -4.35 16.14 40.07
N SER A 470 -4.43 17.30 40.71
CA SER A 470 -4.61 18.59 40.02
C SER A 470 -3.35 19.15 39.37
N SER A 471 -2.17 18.69 39.79
CA SER A 471 -0.86 19.12 39.28
C SER A 471 -0.69 18.98 37.76
N PHE A 472 -1.49 18.14 37.10
CA PHE A 472 -1.30 17.78 35.68
C PHE A 472 -2.08 18.63 34.68
N ASN A 473 -2.78 19.68 35.12
CA ASN A 473 -3.60 20.51 34.23
C ASN A 473 -2.82 21.56 33.44
N ASP A 474 -1.58 21.86 33.81
CA ASP A 474 -0.76 22.83 33.09
C ASP A 474 -0.39 22.26 31.71
N ARG A 475 -1.12 22.70 30.67
CA ARG A 475 -0.91 22.30 29.28
C ARG A 475 0.43 22.80 28.71
N THR A 476 1.04 23.81 29.30
CA THR A 476 2.38 24.27 28.90
C THR A 476 3.45 23.31 29.40
N ARG A 477 3.27 22.78 30.61
CA ARG A 477 4.19 21.81 31.22
C ARG A 477 3.97 20.37 30.74
N TYR A 478 2.70 19.97 30.55
CA TYR A 478 2.28 18.61 30.18
C TYR A 478 1.36 18.58 28.93
N PRO A 479 1.86 19.00 27.75
CA PRO A 479 1.04 19.14 26.55
C PRO A 479 0.44 17.82 26.02
N TYR A 480 1.09 16.68 26.29
CA TYR A 480 0.67 15.36 25.81
C TYR A 480 -0.06 14.52 26.87
N PHE A 481 -0.39 15.09 28.03
CA PHE A 481 -1.12 14.38 29.07
C PHE A 481 -2.63 14.59 28.96
N PHE A 482 -3.37 13.51 29.10
CA PHE A 482 -4.82 13.47 29.12
C PHE A 482 -5.28 12.48 30.19
N ARG A 483 -6.55 12.55 30.55
CA ARG A 483 -7.17 11.59 31.47
C ARG A 483 -8.64 11.42 31.20
N THR A 484 -9.17 10.24 31.51
CA THR A 484 -10.61 9.92 31.41
C THR A 484 -11.35 10.10 32.74
N ILE A 485 -10.63 10.40 33.82
CA ILE A 485 -11.19 10.70 35.14
C ILE A 485 -11.19 12.21 35.41
N GLY A 486 -12.18 12.69 36.17
CA GLY A 486 -12.25 14.08 36.62
C GLY A 486 -11.13 14.43 37.59
N GLU A 487 -10.83 15.73 37.70
CA GLU A 487 -9.86 16.22 38.67
C GLU A 487 -10.44 16.28 40.08
N ASN A 488 -9.62 16.00 41.10
CA ASN A 488 -10.03 16.08 42.50
C ASN A 488 -10.40 17.51 42.96
N LYS A 489 -9.91 18.57 42.29
CA LYS A 489 -10.24 19.97 42.62
C LYS A 489 -11.75 20.25 42.55
N GLN A 490 -12.50 19.47 41.77
CA GLN A 490 -13.95 19.59 41.69
C GLN A 490 -14.66 19.30 43.02
N TYR A 491 -14.07 18.47 43.90
CA TYR A 491 -14.65 18.14 45.20
C TYR A 491 -14.83 19.36 46.10
N ARG A 492 -14.06 20.44 45.92
CA ARG A 492 -14.26 21.68 46.68
C ARG A 492 -15.68 22.24 46.55
N HIS A 493 -16.29 22.10 45.37
CA HIS A 493 -17.65 22.57 45.11
C HIS A 493 -18.68 21.65 45.76
N VAL A 494 -18.44 20.34 45.71
CA VAL A 494 -19.28 19.32 46.34
C VAL A 494 -19.30 19.51 47.85
N TYR A 495 -18.13 19.57 48.49
CA TYR A 495 -18.03 19.76 49.94
C TYR A 495 -18.62 21.09 50.40
N ALA A 496 -18.40 22.18 49.66
CA ALA A 496 -19.00 23.48 50.00
C ALA A 496 -20.54 23.43 50.02
N GLN A 497 -21.16 22.82 49.01
CA GLN A 497 -22.61 22.65 48.96
C GLN A 497 -23.13 21.69 50.04
N LEU A 498 -22.46 20.56 50.22
CA LEU A 498 -22.81 19.54 51.21
C LEU A 498 -22.78 20.10 52.63
N PHE A 499 -21.71 20.82 52.99
CA PHE A 499 -21.58 21.39 54.34
C PHE A 499 -22.59 22.51 54.56
N LYS A 500 -22.90 23.29 53.53
CA LYS A 500 -23.96 24.29 53.58
C LYS A 500 -25.34 23.66 53.80
N SER A 501 -25.67 22.56 53.11
CA SER A 501 -26.97 21.88 53.27
C SER A 501 -27.14 21.27 54.67
N PHE A 502 -26.06 20.76 55.27
CA PHE A 502 -26.10 20.21 56.64
C PHE A 502 -25.88 21.27 57.74
N GLY A 503 -25.63 22.53 57.39
CA GLY A 503 -25.32 23.58 58.37
C GLY A 503 -23.99 23.40 59.10
N TRP A 504 -23.05 22.62 58.55
CA TRP A 504 -21.74 22.37 59.16
C TRP A 504 -20.79 23.54 58.91
N LYS A 505 -20.37 24.22 59.98
CA LYS A 505 -19.47 25.38 59.92
C LYS A 505 -18.03 25.11 60.37
N ARG A 506 -17.74 23.89 60.84
CA ARG A 506 -16.44 23.50 61.40
C ARG A 506 -16.04 22.13 60.87
N VAL A 507 -14.98 22.07 60.07
CA VAL A 507 -14.51 20.84 59.43
C VAL A 507 -13.01 20.67 59.58
N ALA A 508 -12.55 19.43 59.69
CA ALA A 508 -11.14 19.06 59.66
C ALA A 508 -10.86 18.13 58.47
N ALA A 509 -9.60 17.99 58.08
CA ALA A 509 -9.17 16.95 57.16
C ALA A 509 -8.02 16.12 57.71
N LEU A 510 -8.00 14.87 57.26
CA LEU A 510 -6.95 13.89 57.50
C LEU A 510 -6.57 13.29 56.14
N THR A 511 -5.33 13.51 55.70
CA THR A 511 -4.88 13.11 54.35
C THR A 511 -3.51 12.46 54.38
N GLU A 512 -3.32 11.49 53.48
CA GLU A 512 -1.99 10.93 53.20
C GLU A 512 -1.17 11.96 52.42
N ASP A 513 0.12 12.12 52.76
CA ASP A 513 1.01 13.02 52.03
C ASP A 513 1.24 12.52 50.60
N GLY A 514 1.27 13.45 49.64
CA GLY A 514 1.31 13.13 48.21
C GLY A 514 0.47 14.07 47.32
N GLN A 515 0.74 14.04 46.02
CA GLN A 515 0.09 14.85 45.00
C GLN A 515 -1.41 14.57 44.84
N LYS A 516 -1.86 13.32 45.05
CA LYS A 516 -3.29 13.01 44.92
C LYS A 516 -4.14 13.74 45.98
N TYR A 517 -3.66 13.86 47.21
CA TYR A 517 -4.53 14.18 48.34
C TYR A 517 -4.32 15.62 48.86
N THR A 518 -3.08 16.09 48.87
CA THR A 518 -2.72 17.29 49.63
C THR A 518 -3.10 18.60 48.92
N GLU A 519 -3.02 18.63 47.59
CA GLU A 519 -3.14 19.87 46.83
C GLU A 519 -4.60 20.39 46.82
N TYR A 520 -5.56 19.52 46.53
CA TYR A 520 -6.96 19.94 46.39
C TYR A 520 -7.60 20.33 47.74
N ILE A 521 -7.19 19.72 48.86
CA ILE A 521 -7.63 20.10 50.20
C ILE A 521 -7.21 21.55 50.51
N SER A 522 -6.00 21.93 50.09
CA SER A 522 -5.49 23.30 50.27
C SER A 522 -6.32 24.31 49.48
N TYR A 523 -6.68 24.01 48.23
CA TYR A 523 -7.61 24.85 47.45
C TYR A 523 -9.02 24.87 48.05
N MET A 524 -9.51 23.73 48.53
CA MET A 524 -10.82 23.61 49.16
C MET A 524 -10.91 24.42 50.44
N GLN A 525 -9.84 24.48 51.25
CA GLN A 525 -9.80 25.30 52.46
C GLN A 525 -10.12 26.78 52.18
N ASN A 526 -9.61 27.35 51.07
CA ASN A 526 -9.92 28.71 50.65
C ASN A 526 -11.40 28.87 50.28
N THR A 527 -11.91 27.96 49.44
CA THR A 527 -13.33 27.98 49.01
C THR A 527 -14.29 27.81 50.19
N LEU A 528 -13.98 26.93 51.14
CA LEU A 528 -14.80 26.73 52.34
C LEU A 528 -14.81 27.98 53.23
N ARG A 529 -13.65 28.63 53.40
CA ARG A 529 -13.54 29.87 54.18
C ARG A 529 -14.39 31.00 53.60
N GLU A 530 -14.39 31.16 52.28
CA GLU A 530 -15.23 32.14 51.56
C GLU A 530 -16.74 31.87 51.74
N ASN A 531 -17.12 30.61 51.99
CA ASN A 531 -18.49 30.20 52.27
C ASN A 531 -18.83 30.19 53.76
N GLY A 532 -18.01 30.81 54.61
CA GLY A 532 -18.25 30.91 56.06
C GLY A 532 -18.03 29.60 56.83
N ILE A 533 -17.32 28.64 56.26
CA ILE A 533 -17.00 27.35 56.88
C ILE A 533 -15.53 27.37 57.33
N LYS A 534 -15.30 27.14 58.63
CA LYS A 534 -13.96 27.15 59.23
C LYS A 534 -13.30 25.79 59.12
N PHE A 535 -12.13 25.77 58.48
CA PHE A 535 -11.22 24.63 58.48
C PHE A 535 -10.37 24.63 59.76
N ILE A 536 -10.64 23.71 60.69
CA ILE A 536 -10.05 23.75 62.04
C ILE A 536 -8.75 22.96 62.18
N ALA A 537 -8.50 22.00 61.28
CA ALA A 537 -7.25 21.24 61.20
C ALA A 537 -7.08 20.64 59.81
N ASN A 538 -5.87 20.69 59.26
CA ASN A 538 -5.47 19.96 58.06
C ASN A 538 -4.30 19.04 58.43
N ILE A 539 -4.59 17.82 58.85
CA ILE A 539 -3.55 16.88 59.26
C ILE A 539 -3.09 16.07 58.05
N LYS A 540 -1.79 16.11 57.81
CA LYS A 540 -1.12 15.30 56.80
C LYS A 540 -0.26 14.26 57.51
N PHE A 541 -0.30 13.03 57.03
CA PHE A 541 0.55 11.96 57.55
C PHE A 541 1.41 11.36 56.44
N PRO A 542 2.67 11.00 56.72
CA PRO A 542 3.53 10.39 55.72
C PRO A 542 3.03 9.01 55.34
N ARG A 543 3.26 8.66 54.08
CA ARG A 543 2.92 7.36 53.49
C ARG A 543 3.68 6.22 54.16
N GLU A 544 4.99 6.40 54.35
CA GLU A 544 5.85 5.48 55.10
C GLU A 544 5.79 5.82 56.60
N ARG A 545 4.90 5.13 57.32
CA ARG A 545 4.76 5.28 58.77
C ARG A 545 4.67 3.92 59.46
N GLY A 546 5.07 3.88 60.74
CA GLY A 546 4.73 2.77 61.62
C GLY A 546 3.24 2.76 61.97
N GLU A 547 2.68 1.58 62.23
CA GLU A 547 1.24 1.37 62.45
C GLU A 547 0.69 2.20 63.64
N ASP A 548 1.52 2.44 64.66
CA ASP A 548 1.11 3.15 65.88
C ASP A 548 1.04 4.68 65.74
N LYS A 549 1.49 5.24 64.61
CA LYS A 549 1.50 6.71 64.41
C LYS A 549 0.12 7.29 64.08
N MET A 550 -0.84 6.47 63.62
CA MET A 550 -2.18 6.98 63.26
C MET A 550 -2.95 7.51 64.48
N THR A 551 -2.76 6.91 65.65
CA THR A 551 -3.39 7.34 66.91
C THR A 551 -3.07 8.79 67.24
N GLN A 552 -1.81 9.22 67.06
CA GLN A 552 -1.38 10.59 67.36
C GLN A 552 -2.12 11.63 66.49
N TYR A 553 -2.33 11.34 65.21
CA TYR A 553 -3.06 12.22 64.31
C TYR A 553 -4.55 12.33 64.70
N LEU A 554 -5.16 11.22 65.12
CA LEU A 554 -6.55 11.21 65.57
C LEU A 554 -6.74 11.88 66.94
N GLU A 555 -5.77 11.76 67.84
CA GLU A 555 -5.77 12.47 69.12
C GLU A 555 -5.75 13.98 68.93
N ASP A 556 -4.96 14.52 67.98
CA ASP A 556 -4.97 15.95 67.65
C ASP A 556 -6.37 16.40 67.14
N LEU A 557 -7.01 15.61 66.27
CA LEU A 557 -8.39 15.88 65.84
C LEU A 557 -9.38 15.87 67.01
N LYS A 558 -9.24 14.91 67.93
CA LYS A 558 -10.07 14.78 69.13
C LYS A 558 -9.88 15.99 70.06
N GLN A 559 -8.65 16.40 70.32
CA GLN A 559 -8.33 17.57 71.15
C GLN A 559 -8.92 18.86 70.56
N LYS A 560 -8.89 19.00 69.22
CA LYS A 560 -9.51 20.13 68.51
C LYS A 560 -11.05 20.04 68.42
N ARG A 561 -11.66 19.00 69.01
CA ARG A 561 -13.10 18.72 68.98
C ARG A 561 -13.64 18.68 67.54
N ALA A 562 -12.91 18.02 66.64
CA ALA A 562 -13.33 17.85 65.25
C ALA A 562 -14.45 16.80 65.15
N ARG A 563 -15.66 17.25 64.78
CA ARG A 563 -16.83 16.37 64.59
C ARG A 563 -17.05 15.95 63.14
N ILE A 564 -16.65 16.80 62.20
CA ILE A 564 -16.73 16.54 60.76
C ILE A 564 -15.30 16.45 60.24
N VAL A 565 -14.91 15.27 59.75
CA VAL A 565 -13.57 14.98 59.26
C VAL A 565 -13.65 14.49 57.82
N ILE A 566 -12.95 15.18 56.93
CA ILE A 566 -12.72 14.74 55.55
C ILE A 566 -11.49 13.82 55.58
N ALA A 567 -11.71 12.52 55.46
CA ALA A 567 -10.63 11.54 55.39
C ALA A 567 -10.43 11.10 53.94
N ASP A 568 -9.38 11.62 53.29
CA ASP A 568 -9.00 11.19 51.94
C ASP A 568 -7.74 10.33 52.03
N VAL A 569 -8.00 9.01 52.06
CA VAL A 569 -7.02 7.99 52.37
C VAL A 569 -7.35 6.71 51.59
N ASN A 570 -6.34 5.87 51.36
CA ASN A 570 -6.57 4.57 50.70
C ASN A 570 -7.28 3.55 51.63
N ASN A 571 -7.73 2.43 51.07
CA ASN A 571 -8.48 1.39 51.79
C ASN A 571 -7.74 0.77 52.98
N LYS A 572 -6.40 0.67 52.94
CA LYS A 572 -5.63 0.16 54.07
C LYS A 572 -5.67 1.16 55.22
N VAL A 573 -5.37 2.42 54.91
CA VAL A 573 -5.35 3.49 55.90
C VAL A 573 -6.73 3.80 56.45
N ALA A 574 -7.79 3.73 55.64
CA ALA A 574 -9.16 3.89 56.12
C ALA A 574 -9.50 2.89 57.25
N ARG A 575 -9.07 1.62 57.11
CA ARG A 575 -9.27 0.60 58.15
C ARG A 575 -8.50 0.91 59.43
N GLU A 576 -7.26 1.37 59.29
CA GLU A 576 -6.45 1.82 60.44
C GLU A 576 -7.10 3.02 61.15
N VAL A 577 -7.51 4.03 60.39
CA VAL A 577 -8.20 5.23 60.90
C VAL A 577 -9.46 4.83 61.67
N MET A 578 -10.32 3.99 61.10
CA MET A 578 -11.56 3.55 61.76
C MET A 578 -11.27 2.73 63.02
N CYS A 579 -10.27 1.84 63.00
CA CYS A 579 -9.86 1.05 64.15
C CYS A 579 -9.35 1.93 65.31
N GLN A 580 -8.47 2.89 65.01
CA GLN A 580 -7.93 3.78 66.03
C GLN A 580 -8.98 4.80 66.52
N ALA A 581 -9.85 5.31 65.65
CA ALA A 581 -10.96 6.17 66.04
C ALA A 581 -11.93 5.46 67.02
N TYR A 582 -12.20 4.17 66.79
CA TYR A 582 -12.98 3.34 67.72
C TYR A 582 -12.30 3.21 69.08
N LYS A 583 -11.00 2.88 69.12
CA LYS A 583 -10.21 2.79 70.35
C LYS A 583 -10.17 4.12 71.12
N LEU A 584 -10.13 5.24 70.40
CA LEU A 584 -10.17 6.59 70.96
C LEU A 584 -11.58 7.07 71.31
N GLN A 585 -12.62 6.23 71.16
CA GLN A 585 -14.02 6.57 71.43
C GLN A 585 -14.51 7.81 70.65
N MET A 586 -14.01 8.04 69.44
CA MET A 586 -14.47 9.11 68.55
C MET A 586 -15.82 8.72 67.93
N THR A 587 -16.89 8.82 68.72
CA THR A 587 -18.26 8.45 68.32
C THR A 587 -19.18 9.69 68.22
N PRO A 588 -20.28 9.63 67.47
CA PRO A 588 -21.21 10.76 67.34
C PRO A 588 -21.96 11.16 68.63
N LEU A 589 -21.92 10.32 69.67
CA LEU A 589 -22.75 10.42 70.88
C LEU A 589 -22.06 11.13 72.07
N GLN A 590 -20.92 11.80 71.85
CA GLN A 590 -20.21 12.65 72.83
C GLN A 590 -19.92 14.03 72.22
#